data_AF-A0A9D2VZ74-F1
#
_entry.id   AF-A0A9D2VZ74-F1
#
_cell.length_a   1.000
_cell.length_b   1.000
_cell.length_c   1.000
_cell.angle_alpha   90.00
_cell.angle_beta   90.00
_cell.angle_gamma   90.00
#
_symmetry.space_group_name_H-M   'P 1'
#
loop_
_entity.id
_entity.type
_entity.pdbx_description
1 polymer ?
#
loop_
_entity_poly.entity_id
_entity_poly.type
_entity_poly.pdbx_seq_one_letter_code
_entity_poly.pdbx_strand_id
1 'polypeptide(L)' 'MKIIGTQKELDWIREALANNCDGCVFGEKCSENACREQEQHGKVLTSCREFLDRQIRFVLADSGSAENQEHLEKDSTR' A
#
# COMPACT_ATOMS: atom_id res chain seq x y z
N MET A 1 0.64 2.97 6.68
CA MET A 1 1.43 4.19 6.39
C MET A 1 0.63 5.08 5.43
N LYS A 2 0.74 6.41 5.46
CA LYS A 2 0.08 7.32 4.51
C LYS A 2 1.13 8.20 3.81
N ILE A 3 1.07 8.28 2.49
CA ILE A 3 1.95 9.13 1.67
C ILE A 3 1.06 10.05 0.83
N ILE A 4 1.34 11.35 0.89
CA ILE A 4 0.61 12.38 0.17
C ILE A 4 1.59 13.02 -0.81
N GLY A 5 1.19 13.18 -2.07
CA GLY A 5 2.03 13.77 -3.10
C GLY A 5 1.30 13.94 -4.42
N THR A 6 1.96 14.55 -5.39
CA THR A 6 1.49 14.59 -6.77
C THR A 6 1.47 13.19 -7.38
N GLN A 7 0.70 12.99 -8.45
CA GLN A 7 0.66 11.70 -9.15
C GLN A 7 2.05 11.19 -9.51
N LYS A 8 2.92 12.08 -10.02
CA LYS A 8 4.30 11.75 -10.39
C LYS A 8 5.14 11.30 -9.19
N GLU A 9 5.01 11.95 -8.04
CA GLU A 9 5.72 11.57 -6.82
C GLU A 9 5.22 10.22 -6.28
N LEU A 10 3.91 10.00 -6.27
CA LEU A 10 3.33 8.75 -5.80
C LEU A 10 3.76 7.58 -6.69
N ASP A 11 3.76 7.76 -8.01
CA ASP A 11 4.23 6.73 -8.94
C ASP A 11 5.73 6.47 -8.77
N TRP A 12 6.54 7.51 -8.58
CA TRP A 12 7.96 7.35 -8.33
C TRP A 12 8.24 6.58 -7.02
N ILE A 13 7.50 6.89 -5.94
CA ILE A 13 7.64 6.20 -4.66
C ILE A 13 7.20 4.73 -4.77
N ARG A 14 6.09 4.44 -5.47
CA ARG A 14 5.64 3.07 -5.72
C ARG A 14 6.73 2.24 -6.39
N GLU A 15 7.29 2.76 -7.47
CA GLU A 15 8.35 2.08 -8.22
C GLU A 15 9.63 1.95 -7.39
N ALA A 16 10.04 3.00 -6.66
CA ALA A 16 11.24 2.95 -5.83
C ALA A 16 11.14 1.88 -4.73
N LEU A 17 9.99 1.77 -4.05
CA LEU A 17 9.78 0.76 -3.01
C LEU A 17 9.68 -0.65 -3.59
N ALA A 18 9.00 -0.83 -4.72
CA ALA A 18 8.86 -2.14 -5.34
C ALA A 18 10.18 -2.69 -5.90
N ASN A 19 11.12 -1.83 -6.26
CA ASN A 19 12.43 -2.20 -6.82
C ASN A 19 13.57 -2.30 -5.79
N ASN A 20 13.32 -1.98 -4.53
CA ASN A 20 14.37 -1.96 -3.49
C ASN A 20 14.03 -2.89 -2.32
N CYS A 21 14.12 -4.21 -2.54
CA CYS A 21 13.86 -5.21 -1.50
C CYS A 21 14.87 -5.12 -0.34
N ASP A 22 16.14 -4.84 -0.64
CA ASP A 22 17.18 -4.68 0.37
C ASP A 22 16.95 -3.39 1.17
N GLY A 23 16.70 -3.54 2.47
CA GLY A 23 16.33 -2.43 3.35
C GLY A 23 14.88 -1.95 3.18
N CYS A 24 14.03 -2.69 2.47
CA CYS A 24 12.60 -2.40 2.43
C CYS A 24 11.99 -2.52 3.83
N VAL A 25 11.33 -1.46 4.29
CA VAL A 25 10.65 -1.44 5.60
C VAL A 25 9.50 -2.46 5.71
N PHE A 26 9.05 -2.99 4.58
CA PHE A 26 8.02 -4.02 4.50
C PHE A 26 8.58 -5.39 4.10
N GLY A 27 9.90 -5.55 3.97
CA GLY A 27 10.54 -6.75 3.42
C GLY A 27 10.13 -8.03 4.15
N GLU A 28 10.24 -8.04 5.48
CA GLU A 28 9.85 -9.20 6.30
C GLU A 28 8.39 -9.62 6.08
N LYS A 29 7.45 -8.67 6.21
CA LYS A 29 6.01 -8.94 6.01
C LYS A 29 5.68 -9.35 4.57
N CYS A 30 6.38 -8.78 3.59
CA CYS A 30 6.21 -9.14 2.19
C CYS A 30 6.68 -10.58 1.94
N SER A 31 7.81 -10.99 2.52
CA SER A 31 8.31 -12.36 2.46
C SER A 31 7.36 -13.34 3.15
N GLU A 32 6.85 -13.01 4.34
CA GLU A 32 5.84 -13.82 5.02
C GLU A 32 4.57 -14.01 4.18
N ASN A 33 4.09 -12.94 3.52
CA ASN A 33 2.95 -13.04 2.61
C ASN A 33 3.24 -14.02 1.46
N ALA A 34 4.40 -13.88 0.81
CA ALA A 34 4.80 -14.76 -0.29
C ALA A 34 4.92 -16.23 0.17
N CYS A 35 5.49 -16.50 1.34
CA CYS A 35 5.55 -17.84 1.92
C CYS A 35 4.15 -18.41 2.16
N ARG A 36 3.23 -17.63 2.75
CA ARG A 36 1.85 -18.08 2.98
C ARG A 36 1.11 -18.37 1.68
N GLU A 37 1.29 -17.54 0.65
CA GLU A 37 0.70 -17.80 -0.67
C GLU A 37 1.27 -19.08 -1.30
N GLN A 38 2.58 -19.29 -1.20
CA GLN A 38 3.22 -20.50 -1.67
C GLN A 38 2.70 -21.75 -0.96
N GLU A 39 2.54 -21.71 0.36
CA GLU A 39 2.01 -22.81 1.17
C GLU A 39 0.53 -23.11 0.85
N GLN A 40 -0.30 -22.07 0.68
CA GLN A 40 -1.75 -22.24 0.49
C GLN A 40 -2.15 -22.52 -0.95
N HIS A 41 -1.43 -21.95 -1.92
CA HIS A 41 -1.82 -21.93 -3.32
C HIS A 41 -0.78 -22.59 -4.24
N GLY A 42 0.36 -23.01 -3.71
CA GLY A 42 1.45 -23.60 -4.50
C GLY A 42 2.18 -22.60 -5.39
N LYS A 43 1.88 -21.31 -5.28
CA LYS A 43 2.53 -20.22 -6.03
C LYS A 43 2.36 -18.89 -5.30
N VAL A 44 3.30 -17.98 -5.52
CA VAL A 44 3.16 -16.57 -5.11
C VAL A 44 2.16 -15.89 -6.05
N LEU A 45 1.19 -15.19 -5.48
CA LEU A 45 0.08 -14.53 -6.18
C LEU A 45 0.24 -13.02 -6.22
N THR A 46 0.84 -12.43 -5.18
CA THR A 46 0.94 -10.99 -5.00
C THR A 46 2.38 -10.52 -5.30
N SER A 47 2.53 -9.58 -6.23
CA SER A 47 3.80 -8.89 -6.47
C SER A 47 4.15 -7.91 -5.34
N CYS A 48 5.43 -7.50 -5.24
CA CYS A 48 5.86 -6.51 -4.25
C CYS A 48 5.04 -5.21 -4.35
N ARG A 49 4.77 -4.75 -5.57
CA ARG A 49 3.96 -3.54 -5.82
C ARG A 49 2.54 -3.69 -5.28
N GLU A 50 1.86 -4.79 -5.60
CA GLU A 50 0.50 -5.05 -5.11
C GLU A 50 0.46 -5.22 -3.59
N PHE A 51 1.49 -5.83 -2.99
CA PHE A 51 1.61 -5.93 -1.54
C PHE A 51 1.74 -4.54 -0.91
N LEU A 52 2.62 -3.69 -1.46
CA LEU A 52 2.86 -2.33 -0.96
C LEU A 52 1.61 -1.45 -1.07
N ASP A 53 0.84 -1.55 -2.16
CA ASP A 53 -0.43 -0.82 -2.34
C ASP A 53 -1.47 -1.20 -1.26
N ARG A 54 -1.37 -2.39 -0.65
CA ARG A 54 -2.20 -2.78 0.50
C ARG A 54 -1.68 -2.23 1.84
N GLN A 55 -0.37 -1.98 1.97
CA GLN A 55 0.26 -1.50 3.21
C GLN A 55 0.28 0.05 3.32
N ILE A 56 0.29 0.73 2.18
CA ILE A 56 0.51 2.17 2.07
C ILE A 56 -0.70 2.82 1.42
N ARG A 57 -1.29 3.79 2.12
CA ARG A 57 -2.33 4.64 1.55
C ARG A 57 -1.68 5.81 0.82
N PHE A 58 -1.60 5.71 -0.52
CA PHE A 58 -1.17 6.80 -1.39
C PHE A 58 -2.35 7.74 -1.65
N VAL A 59 -2.18 9.03 -1.40
CA VAL A 59 -3.23 10.05 -1.54
C VAL A 59 -2.72 11.17 -2.43
N LEU A 60 -3.46 11.48 -3.48
CA LEU A 60 -3.15 12.60 -4.34
C LEU A 60 -3.25 13.90 -3.52
N ALA A 61 -2.21 14.72 -3.57
CA ALA A 61 -2.28 16.06 -3.00
C ALA A 61 -3.31 16.86 -3.81
N ASP A 62 -4.43 17.22 -3.19
CA ASP A 62 -5.40 18.09 -3.83
C ASP A 62 -4.72 19.41 -4.17
N SER A 63 -4.64 19.72 -5.46
CA SER A 63 -4.26 21.04 -5.93
C SER A 63 -5.40 22.02 -5.66
N GLY A 64 -5.67 22.28 -4.38
CA GLY A 64 -6.56 23.32 -3.87
C GLY A 64 -8.05 23.12 -4.15
N SER A 65 -8.75 22.32 -3.35
CA SER A 65 -10.05 22.71 -2.76
C SER A 65 -10.38 21.75 -1.60
N ALA A 66 -10.71 22.30 -0.43
CA ALA A 66 -11.23 21.55 0.69
C ALA A 66 -12.55 20.84 0.33
N GLU A 67 -12.77 19.63 0.86
CA GLU A 67 -13.92 19.28 1.72
C GLU A 67 -14.03 17.76 1.97
N ASN A 68 -13.87 17.41 3.25
CA ASN A 68 -14.56 16.35 3.99
C ASN A 68 -14.66 14.92 3.42
N GLN A 69 -13.79 14.04 3.92
CA GLN A 69 -14.15 12.63 4.17
C GLN A 69 -13.62 12.18 5.54
N GLU A 70 -14.18 12.77 6.60
CA GLU A 70 -14.54 11.99 7.79
C GLU A 70 -16.01 11.59 7.63
N HIS A 71 -16.25 10.38 7.16
CA HIS A 71 -17.48 9.68 7.50
C HIS A 71 -17.08 8.50 8.34
N LEU A 72 -17.39 8.63 9.64
CA LEU A 72 -17.26 7.60 10.64
C LEU A 72 -18.03 6.35 10.18
N GLU A 73 -17.34 5.22 10.10
CA GLU A 73 -17.96 3.92 10.32
C GLU A 73 -18.35 3.82 11.81
N LYS A 74 -19.43 4.51 12.20
CA LYS A 74 -20.15 4.27 13.45
C LYS A 74 -21.64 4.50 13.24
N ASP A 75 -22.25 3.67 12.41
CA ASP A 75 -23.65 3.28 12.60
C ASP A 75 -23.90 1.88 12.02
N SER A 76 -23.20 0.91 12.60
CA SER A 76 -23.62 -0.48 12.58
C SER A 76 -23.42 -0.97 14.00
N THR A 77 -24.44 -0.78 14.84
CA THR A 77 -24.89 -1.62 15.96
C THR A 77 -25.74 -0.74 16.89
N ARG A 78 -27.06 -0.67 16.66
CA ARG A 78 -28.10 -1.27 17.51
C ARG A 78 -29.45 -0.58 17.36
#